data_AF-A0AB40C072-F1
#
_entry.id   AF-A0AB40C072-F1
#
_cell.length_a   1.000
_cell.length_b   1.000
_cell.length_c   1.000
_cell.angle_alpha   90.00
_cell.angle_beta   90.00
_cell.angle_gamma   90.00
#
_symmetry.space_group_name_H-M   'P 1'
#
loop_
_entity.id
_entity.type
_entity.pdbx_description
1 polymer ?
#
loop_
_entity_poly.entity_id
_entity_poly.type
_entity_poly.pdbx_seq_one_letter_code
_entity_poly.pdbx_strand_id
1 'polypeptide(L)'
;MAAASSAAFSDADEWEICNDNGLVYKRRRRRRHPESPPPSALPDDPEAELRRHRRARKKRCLLDLRDKYLAELAQWETLSSSLLTSPPLPPPPVTAAAAAAPLGSPKPSSQIPEWHPLVDDLLSQAEAQELMVQKLAQTCEYVESVCEERERRLVQSILDLPIWGSPRSLIASLSD
;
A
#
# COMPACT_ATOMS: atom_id res chain seq x y z
N MET A 1 -62.47 -10.75 -32.37
CA MET A 1 -61.41 -10.64 -33.38
C MET A 1 -60.25 -9.86 -32.79
N ALA A 2 -59.04 -10.36 -33.04
CA ALA A 2 -57.72 -9.74 -32.98
C ALA A 2 -57.27 -9.06 -31.67
N ALA A 3 -56.32 -9.74 -31.02
CA ALA A 3 -55.39 -9.21 -30.03
C ALA A 3 -54.42 -8.21 -30.67
N ALA A 4 -53.98 -7.21 -29.89
CA ALA A 4 -52.78 -6.43 -30.18
C ALA A 4 -51.98 -6.21 -28.89
N SER A 5 -51.14 -7.22 -28.64
CA SER A 5 -49.82 -7.19 -28.00
C SER A 5 -49.47 -5.99 -27.10
N SER A 6 -49.63 -6.20 -25.78
CA SER A 6 -48.87 -5.49 -24.76
C SER A 6 -47.46 -6.11 -24.67
N ALA A 7 -46.53 -5.61 -25.47
CA ALA A 7 -45.12 -6.00 -25.40
C ALA A 7 -44.21 -4.78 -25.58
N ALA A 8 -44.14 -3.92 -24.56
CA ALA A 8 -43.22 -2.77 -24.58
C ALA A 8 -42.66 -2.37 -23.19
N PHE A 9 -42.57 -3.30 -22.23
CA PHE A 9 -42.10 -2.98 -20.87
C PHE A 9 -41.18 -4.03 -20.23
N SER A 10 -40.32 -4.71 -20.97
CA SER A 10 -39.38 -5.65 -20.33
C SER A 10 -38.01 -5.71 -20.99
N ASP A 11 -37.33 -4.57 -21.11
CA ASP A 11 -35.99 -4.59 -21.70
C ASP A 11 -35.05 -3.48 -21.15
N ALA A 12 -35.44 -2.77 -20.09
CA ALA A 12 -34.64 -1.70 -19.49
C ALA A 12 -33.58 -2.18 -18.47
N ASP A 13 -33.51 -3.48 -18.20
CA ASP A 13 -32.63 -4.09 -17.18
C ASP A 13 -31.64 -5.12 -17.75
N GLU A 14 -31.22 -4.96 -19.00
CA GLU A 14 -30.15 -5.80 -19.55
C GLU A 14 -28.78 -5.30 -19.02
N TRP A 15 -28.19 -6.09 -18.11
CA TRP A 15 -26.87 -5.83 -17.54
C TRP A 15 -25.79 -6.51 -18.38
N GLU A 16 -24.76 -5.77 -18.79
CA GLU A 16 -23.57 -6.33 -19.42
C GLU A 16 -22.45 -6.53 -18.40
N ILE A 17 -21.76 -7.67 -18.51
CA ILE A 17 -20.58 -7.99 -17.71
C ILE A 17 -19.36 -7.45 -18.45
N CYS A 18 -18.60 -6.55 -17.81
CA CYS A 18 -17.39 -5.97 -18.34
C CYS A 18 -16.18 -6.44 -17.55
N ASN A 19 -15.10 -6.77 -18.24
CA ASN A 19 -13.81 -7.12 -17.64
C ASN A 19 -12.77 -6.06 -18.01
N ASP A 20 -12.38 -5.24 -17.03
CA ASP A 20 -11.34 -4.24 -17.18
C ASP A 20 -10.08 -4.69 -16.43
N ASN A 21 -9.16 -5.37 -17.13
CA ASN A 21 -7.87 -5.84 -16.60
C ASN A 21 -8.00 -6.73 -15.34
N GLY A 22 -8.97 -7.66 -15.33
CA GLY A 22 -9.19 -8.59 -14.21
C GLY A 22 -10.26 -8.14 -13.21
N LEU A 23 -10.71 -6.88 -13.29
CA LEU A 23 -11.86 -6.41 -12.53
C LEU A 23 -13.15 -6.63 -13.34
N VAL A 24 -13.97 -7.56 -12.88
CA VAL A 24 -15.26 -7.89 -13.48
C VAL A 24 -16.37 -7.12 -12.77
N TYR A 25 -17.14 -6.32 -13.51
CA TYR A 25 -18.27 -5.57 -12.98
C TYR A 25 -19.47 -5.58 -13.92
N LYS A 26 -20.67 -5.38 -13.35
CA LYS A 26 -21.93 -5.26 -14.09
C LYS A 26 -22.21 -3.78 -14.38
N ARG A 27 -22.58 -3.44 -15.61
CA ARG A 27 -23.07 -2.10 -15.96
C ARG A 27 -24.31 -2.17 -16.84
N ARG A 28 -25.16 -1.14 -16.78
CA ARG A 28 -26.39 -1.08 -17.59
C ARG A 28 -26.06 -0.93 -19.07
N ARG A 29 -26.63 -1.81 -19.91
CA ARG A 29 -26.47 -1.76 -21.37
C ARG A 29 -27.19 -0.54 -21.92
N ARG A 30 -26.46 0.37 -22.58
CA ARG A 30 -27.06 1.51 -23.29
C ARG A 30 -27.58 1.01 -24.64
N ARG A 31 -28.90 1.00 -24.86
CA ARG A 31 -29.49 0.61 -26.15
C ARG A 31 -29.02 1.57 -27.24
N ARG A 32 -28.23 1.06 -28.19
CA ARG A 32 -28.22 1.63 -29.55
C ARG A 32 -29.47 1.06 -30.22
N HIS A 33 -30.45 1.93 -30.47
CA HIS A 33 -31.66 1.57 -31.20
C HIS A 33 -31.29 0.90 -32.54
N PRO A 34 -31.83 -0.27 -32.92
CA PRO A 34 -31.39 -1.02 -34.10
C PRO A 34 -31.83 -0.42 -35.44
N GLU A 35 -32.42 0.78 -35.44
CA GLU A 35 -32.94 1.46 -36.64
C GLU A 35 -32.43 2.90 -36.78
N SER A 36 -31.32 3.20 -36.11
CA SER A 36 -30.53 4.38 -36.44
C SER A 36 -29.58 4.00 -37.58
N PRO A 37 -29.47 4.81 -38.66
CA PRO A 37 -28.36 4.65 -39.61
C PRO A 37 -27.04 4.65 -38.82
N PRO A 38 -25.99 3.98 -39.33
CA PRO A 38 -24.72 3.88 -38.62
C PRO A 38 -24.34 5.28 -38.13
N PRO A 39 -24.04 5.47 -36.83
CA PRO A 39 -23.61 6.77 -36.37
C PRO A 39 -22.30 7.06 -37.11
N SER A 40 -22.39 7.90 -38.13
CA SER A 40 -21.28 8.70 -38.64
C SER A 40 -20.52 9.17 -37.42
N ALA A 41 -19.22 8.85 -37.36
CA ALA A 41 -18.32 9.13 -36.25
C ALA A 41 -18.63 10.51 -35.64
N LEU A 42 -19.49 10.52 -34.61
CA LEU A 42 -19.70 11.70 -33.82
C LEU A 42 -18.37 11.92 -33.08
N PRO A 43 -17.87 13.16 -33.03
CA PRO A 43 -16.62 13.45 -32.34
C PRO A 43 -16.73 12.88 -30.94
N ASP A 44 -15.75 12.05 -30.58
CA ASP A 44 -15.63 11.44 -29.25
C ASP A 44 -15.93 12.52 -28.20
N ASP A 45 -16.87 12.23 -27.30
CA ASP A 45 -17.24 13.13 -26.21
C ASP A 45 -15.93 13.58 -25.51
N PRO A 46 -15.58 14.88 -25.54
CA PRO A 46 -14.30 15.36 -25.03
C PRO A 46 -14.13 15.01 -23.55
N GLU A 47 -15.24 14.88 -22.82
CA GLU A 47 -15.22 14.46 -21.42
C GLU A 47 -14.86 12.97 -21.26
N ALA A 48 -15.26 12.11 -22.20
CA ALA A 48 -14.89 10.71 -22.24
C ALA A 48 -13.40 10.53 -22.57
N GLU A 49 -12.85 11.31 -23.50
CA GLU A 49 -11.42 11.31 -23.81
C GLU A 49 -10.57 11.76 -22.62
N LEU A 50 -10.95 12.86 -21.95
CA LEU A 50 -10.26 13.34 -20.75
C LEU A 50 -10.26 12.28 -19.63
N ARG A 51 -11.37 11.57 -19.43
CA ARG A 51 -11.45 10.45 -18.48
C ARG A 51 -10.52 9.30 -18.88
N ARG A 52 -10.43 8.95 -20.17
CA ARG A 52 -9.50 7.92 -20.67
C ARG A 52 -8.05 8.33 -20.44
N HIS A 53 -7.68 9.58 -20.74
CA HIS A 53 -6.34 10.10 -20.48
C HIS A 53 -5.99 10.09 -18.98
N ARG A 54 -6.92 10.50 -18.11
CA ARG A 54 -6.71 10.44 -16.65
C ARG A 54 -6.45 9.01 -16.18
N ARG A 55 -7.25 8.04 -16.67
CA ARG A 55 -7.08 6.61 -16.35
C ARG A 55 -5.74 6.08 -16.87
N ALA A 56 -5.34 6.43 -18.10
CA ALA A 56 -4.07 6.01 -18.68
C ALA A 56 -2.87 6.53 -17.88
N ARG A 57 -2.90 7.81 -17.45
CA ARG A 57 -1.87 8.39 -16.59
C ARG A 57 -1.78 7.68 -15.24
N LYS A 58 -2.92 7.43 -14.59
CA LYS A 58 -2.98 6.69 -13.33
C LYS A 58 -2.42 5.27 -13.49
N LYS A 59 -2.80 4.56 -14.56
CA LYS A 59 -2.29 3.22 -14.86
C LYS A 59 -0.77 3.23 -15.04
N ARG A 60 -0.24 4.18 -15.81
CA ARG A 60 1.21 4.30 -16.04
C ARG A 60 1.96 4.55 -14.73
N CYS A 61 1.51 5.51 -13.92
CA CYS A 61 2.12 5.81 -12.63
C CYS A 61 2.13 4.60 -11.68
N LEU A 62 1.04 3.80 -11.66
CA LEU A 62 0.98 2.59 -10.83
C LEU A 62 1.92 1.48 -11.35
N LEU A 63 2.07 1.32 -12.66
CA LEU A 63 3.03 0.38 -13.24
C LEU A 63 4.46 0.80 -12.94
N ASP A 64 4.79 2.08 -13.09
CA ASP A 64 6.12 2.61 -12.77
C ASP A 64 6.45 2.39 -11.29
N LEU A 65 5.47 2.58 -10.39
CA LEU A 65 5.65 2.34 -8.96
C LEU A 65 5.86 0.85 -8.65
N ARG A 66 5.09 -0.04 -9.28
CA ARG A 66 5.29 -1.49 -9.18
C ARG A 66 6.70 -1.87 -9.61
N ASP A 67 7.14 -1.37 -10.76
CA ASP A 67 8.45 -1.73 -11.32
C ASP A 67 9.60 -1.24 -10.44
N LYS A 68 9.45 -0.07 -9.81
CA LYS A 68 10.37 0.42 -8.77
C LYS A 68 10.45 -0.51 -7.57
N TYR A 69 9.32 -0.90 -7.01
CA TYR A 69 9.31 -1.80 -5.85
C TYR A 69 9.85 -3.19 -6.18
N LEU A 70 9.58 -3.71 -7.38
CA LEU A 70 10.18 -4.97 -7.83
C LEU A 70 11.70 -4.88 -7.96
N ALA A 71 12.23 -3.78 -8.50
CA ALA A 71 13.66 -3.56 -8.59
C ALA A 71 14.30 -3.42 -7.20
N GLU A 72 13.63 -2.71 -6.28
CA GLU A 72 14.08 -2.56 -4.91
C GLU A 72 14.09 -3.92 -4.17
N LEU A 73 13.03 -4.72 -4.29
CA LEU A 73 12.99 -6.08 -3.73
C LEU A 73 14.13 -6.96 -4.26
N ALA A 74 14.42 -6.92 -5.56
CA ALA A 74 15.53 -7.68 -6.14
C ALA A 74 16.91 -7.23 -5.59
N GLN A 75 17.08 -5.94 -5.30
CA GLN A 75 18.28 -5.42 -4.65
C GLN A 75 18.39 -5.94 -3.21
N TRP A 76 17.29 -5.88 -2.44
CA TRP A 76 17.24 -6.43 -1.08
C TRP A 76 17.57 -7.92 -1.05
N GLU A 77 17.04 -8.72 -1.98
CA GLU A 77 17.34 -10.14 -2.11
C GLU A 77 18.83 -10.41 -2.41
N THR A 78 19.44 -9.58 -3.26
CA THR A 78 20.87 -9.68 -3.58
C THR A 78 21.73 -9.38 -2.36
N LEU A 79 21.42 -8.30 -1.64
CA LEU A 79 22.14 -7.91 -0.43
C LEU A 79 21.99 -8.96 0.67
N SER A 80 20.78 -9.49 0.89
CA SER A 80 20.55 -10.54 1.88
C SER A 80 21.29 -11.83 1.52
N SER A 81 21.31 -12.20 0.24
CA SER A 81 22.04 -13.37 -0.23
C SER A 81 23.55 -13.21 -0.04
N SER A 82 24.08 -11.99 -0.26
CA SER A 82 25.49 -11.69 0.01
C SER A 82 25.85 -11.80 1.48
N LEU A 83 24.97 -11.35 2.38
CA LEU A 83 25.19 -11.47 3.83
C LEU A 83 25.12 -12.92 4.31
N LEU A 84 24.21 -13.71 3.72
CA LEU A 84 24.09 -15.14 4.03
C LEU A 84 25.24 -15.97 3.45
N THR A 85 25.89 -15.48 2.39
CA THR A 85 27.10 -16.08 1.83
C THR A 85 28.33 -15.64 2.63
N SER A 86 28.38 -16.02 3.91
CA SER A 86 29.64 -15.98 4.67
C SER A 86 30.66 -16.88 3.97
N PRO A 87 31.90 -16.43 3.70
CA PRO A 87 32.90 -17.27 3.08
C PRO A 87 33.17 -18.52 3.95
N PRO A 88 33.41 -19.69 3.34
CA PRO A 88 33.82 -20.87 4.10
C PRO A 88 35.12 -20.56 4.83
N LEU A 89 35.13 -20.87 6.14
CA LEU A 89 36.33 -20.80 6.98
C LEU A 89 37.48 -21.52 6.26
N PRO A 90 38.67 -20.90 6.13
CA PRO A 90 39.81 -21.55 5.49
C PRO A 90 40.08 -22.92 6.14
N PRO A 91 40.42 -23.96 5.35
CA PRO A 91 40.71 -25.26 5.91
C PRO A 91 41.87 -25.14 6.92
N PRO A 92 41.81 -25.85 8.06
CA PRO A 92 42.90 -25.85 9.02
C PRO A 92 44.18 -26.33 8.31
N PRO A 93 45.35 -25.72 8.58
CA PRO A 93 46.60 -26.15 7.97
C PRO A 93 46.88 -27.60 8.35
N VAL A 94 46.98 -28.46 7.34
CA VAL A 94 47.53 -29.81 7.47
C VAL A 94 49.03 -29.70 7.76
N THR A 95 49.42 -29.98 9.00
CA THR A 95 50.82 -30.31 9.33
C THR A 95 50.91 -31.78 9.70
N ALA A 96 51.28 -32.60 8.72
CA ALA A 96 51.83 -33.92 8.97
C ALA A 96 53.34 -33.79 9.26
N ALA A 97 53.74 -34.47 10.33
CA ALA A 97 55.11 -34.83 10.75
C ALA A 97 56.00 -33.74 11.38
N ALA A 98 56.15 -33.79 12.71
CA ALA A 98 57.44 -34.07 13.35
C ALA A 98 57.24 -34.41 14.85
N ALA A 99 58.12 -35.29 15.33
CA ALA A 99 58.10 -35.95 16.61
C ALA A 99 58.28 -35.04 17.85
N ALA A 100 57.81 -35.58 18.98
CA ALA A 100 58.27 -35.38 20.36
C ALA A 100 58.07 -34.01 21.05
N ALA A 101 57.37 -34.08 22.21
CA ALA A 101 57.13 -33.02 23.19
C ALA A 101 58.45 -32.54 23.88
N PRO A 102 58.50 -31.45 24.71
CA PRO A 102 57.61 -31.24 25.86
C PRO A 102 57.11 -29.81 26.19
N LEU A 103 55.95 -29.79 26.85
CA LEU A 103 55.38 -28.81 27.78
C LEU A 103 55.97 -27.38 27.80
N GLY A 104 55.29 -26.47 27.10
CA GLY A 104 55.27 -25.05 27.43
C GLY A 104 53.89 -24.67 27.98
N SER A 105 53.86 -24.11 29.20
CA SER A 105 52.63 -23.66 29.87
C SER A 105 51.79 -22.74 28.97
N PRO A 106 50.46 -22.92 28.86
CA PRO A 106 49.62 -21.93 28.21
C PRO A 106 49.42 -20.76 29.17
N LYS A 107 50.06 -19.64 28.84
CA LYS A 107 49.74 -18.30 29.35
C LYS A 107 48.24 -18.07 29.07
N PRO A 108 47.42 -17.58 30.03
CA PRO A 108 46.06 -17.19 29.72
C PRO A 108 46.15 -15.96 28.82
N SER A 109 46.12 -16.22 27.51
CA SER A 109 45.95 -15.18 26.51
C SER A 109 44.53 -14.69 26.70
N SER A 110 44.38 -13.59 27.43
CA SER A 110 43.16 -12.81 27.53
C SER A 110 42.86 -12.19 26.17
N GLN A 111 42.52 -13.04 25.19
CA GLN A 111 41.91 -12.60 23.95
C GLN A 111 40.46 -12.33 24.30
N ILE A 112 40.17 -11.07 24.63
CA ILE A 112 38.81 -10.54 24.52
C ILE A 112 38.37 -10.88 23.10
N PRO A 113 37.31 -11.67 22.90
CA PRO A 113 36.91 -12.08 21.56
C PRO A 113 36.64 -10.83 20.69
N GLU A 114 37.15 -10.79 19.47
CA GLU A 114 36.97 -9.72 18.47
C GLU A 114 35.50 -9.34 18.20
N TRP A 115 34.56 -10.13 18.71
CA TRP A 115 33.12 -9.92 18.66
C TRP A 115 32.64 -8.81 19.61
N HIS A 116 33.38 -8.45 20.66
CA HIS A 116 32.97 -7.40 21.59
C HIS A 116 32.79 -6.04 20.91
N PRO A 117 33.77 -5.51 20.15
CA PRO A 117 33.60 -4.26 19.40
C PRO A 117 32.41 -4.28 18.43
N LEU A 118 32.19 -5.41 17.75
CA LEU A 118 31.06 -5.56 16.82
C LEU A 118 29.71 -5.54 17.55
N VAL A 119 29.62 -6.18 18.71
CA VAL A 119 28.40 -6.18 19.55
C VAL A 119 28.15 -4.78 20.12
N ASP A 120 29.20 -4.09 20.57
CA ASP A 120 29.10 -2.72 21.08
C ASP A 120 28.67 -1.75 19.97
N ASP A 121 29.18 -1.90 18.75
CA ASP A 121 28.77 -1.12 17.59
C ASP A 121 27.30 -1.36 17.23
N LEU A 122 26.86 -2.63 17.18
CA LEU A 122 25.46 -2.99 16.91
C LEU A 122 24.52 -2.49 18.02
N LEU A 123 24.96 -2.52 19.28
CA LEU A 123 24.20 -1.98 20.40
C LEU A 123 24.06 -0.47 20.28
N SER A 124 25.16 0.24 19.98
CA SER A 124 25.12 1.70 19.78
C SER A 124 24.21 2.10 18.61
N GLN A 125 24.18 1.29 17.54
CA GLN A 125 23.26 1.48 16.42
C GLN A 125 21.80 1.25 16.83
N ALA A 126 21.53 0.21 17.63
CA ALA A 126 20.19 -0.08 18.12
C ALA A 126 19.67 1.03 19.04
N GLU A 127 20.50 1.54 19.95
CA GLU A 127 20.17 2.68 20.82
C GLU A 127 19.88 3.96 20.01
N ALA A 128 20.67 4.23 18.98
CA ALA A 128 20.42 5.37 18.08
C ALA A 128 19.09 5.22 17.32
N GLN A 129 18.76 4.01 16.87
CA GLN A 129 17.47 3.72 16.23
C GLN A 129 16.30 3.86 17.21
N GLU A 130 16.46 3.42 18.46
CA GLU A 130 15.45 3.59 19.51
C GLU A 130 15.14 5.08 19.72
N LEU A 131 16.17 5.93 19.83
CA LEU A 131 15.98 7.38 19.97
C LEU A 131 15.23 7.99 18.78
N MET A 132 15.52 7.55 17.57
CA MET A 132 14.79 8.00 16.37
C MET A 132 13.32 7.57 16.40
N VAL A 133 13.06 6.32 16.75
CA VAL A 133 11.69 5.78 16.85
C VAL A 133 10.92 6.50 17.93
N GLN A 134 11.53 6.72 19.10
CA GLN A 134 10.92 7.45 20.20
C GLN A 134 10.56 8.88 19.81
N LYS A 135 11.46 9.57 19.11
CA LYS A 135 11.21 10.93 18.61
C LYS A 135 10.09 10.94 17.57
N LEU A 136 10.04 9.97 16.67
CA LEU A 136 8.97 9.84 15.70
C LEU A 136 7.62 9.60 16.40
N ALA A 137 7.58 8.70 17.38
CA ALA A 137 6.38 8.42 18.18
C ALA A 137 5.85 9.71 18.86
N GLN A 138 6.73 10.48 19.51
CA GLN A 138 6.36 11.77 20.12
C GLN A 138 5.78 12.76 19.10
N THR A 139 6.34 12.82 17.88
CA THR A 139 5.79 13.69 16.84
C THR A 139 4.43 13.21 16.33
N CYS A 140 4.20 11.90 16.24
CA CYS A 140 2.91 11.34 15.87
C CYS A 140 1.85 11.65 16.93
N GLU A 141 2.15 11.43 18.21
CA GLU A 141 1.25 11.77 19.33
C GLU A 141 0.88 13.26 19.34
N TYR A 142 1.86 14.14 19.09
CA TYR A 142 1.61 15.56 18.96
C TYR A 142 0.65 15.87 17.80
N VAL A 143 0.89 15.31 16.62
CA VAL A 143 0.03 15.52 15.44
C VAL A 143 -1.38 14.99 15.68
N GLU A 144 -1.52 13.81 16.28
CA GLU A 144 -2.81 13.23 16.66
C GLU A 144 -3.57 14.16 17.60
N SER A 145 -2.91 14.68 18.65
CA SER A 145 -3.56 15.60 19.60
C SER A 145 -4.09 16.88 18.95
N VAL A 146 -3.37 17.42 17.96
CA VAL A 146 -3.77 18.61 17.20
C VAL A 146 -4.97 18.29 16.29
N CYS A 147 -4.96 17.12 15.65
CA CYS A 147 -6.07 16.65 14.83
C CYS A 147 -7.33 16.43 15.66
N GLU A 148 -7.23 15.75 16.80
CA GLU A 148 -8.36 15.53 17.70
C GLU A 148 -8.94 16.83 18.24
N GLU A 149 -8.09 17.79 18.60
CA GLU A 149 -8.53 19.11 19.06
C GLU A 149 -9.32 19.84 17.97
N ARG A 150 -8.82 19.78 16.73
CA ARG A 150 -9.51 20.38 15.59
C ARG A 150 -10.83 19.69 15.29
N GLU A 151 -10.87 18.36 15.34
CA GLU A 151 -12.09 17.58 15.15
C GLU A 151 -13.13 17.91 16.23
N ARG A 152 -12.72 17.92 17.51
CA ARG A 152 -13.59 18.30 18.62
C ARG A 152 -14.18 19.70 18.44
N ARG A 153 -13.39 20.68 17.98
CA ARG A 153 -13.89 22.03 17.68
C ARG A 153 -14.91 22.04 16.55
N LEU A 154 -14.68 21.28 15.48
CA LEU A 154 -15.62 21.18 14.37
C LEU A 154 -16.93 20.52 14.82
N VAL A 155 -16.85 19.40 15.53
CA VAL A 155 -18.01 18.71 16.11
C VAL A 155 -18.81 19.67 17.00
N GLN A 156 -18.13 20.37 17.92
CA GLN A 156 -18.78 21.33 18.80
C GLN A 156 -19.45 22.46 18.01
N SER A 157 -18.78 23.01 17.00
CA SER A 157 -19.36 24.06 16.15
C SER A 157 -20.63 23.62 15.42
N ILE A 158 -20.72 22.34 15.04
CA ILE A 158 -21.91 21.78 14.41
C ILE A 158 -23.02 21.63 15.44
N LEU A 159 -22.72 21.11 16.63
CA LEU A 159 -23.70 20.92 17.71
C LEU A 159 -24.28 22.24 18.21
N ASP A 160 -23.48 23.31 18.22
CA ASP A 160 -23.89 24.64 18.67
C ASP A 160 -24.75 25.41 17.64
N LEU A 161 -24.97 24.85 16.44
CA LEU A 161 -25.79 25.51 15.43
C LEU A 161 -27.26 25.58 15.89
N PRO A 162 -27.91 26.76 15.86
CA PRO A 162 -29.30 26.93 16.32
C PRO A 162 -30.33 26.24 15.42
N ILE A 163 -29.89 25.67 14.29
CA ILE A 163 -30.69 24.90 13.34
C ILE A 163 -31.08 23.54 13.91
N TRP A 164 -30.30 23.00 14.86
CA TRP A 164 -30.63 21.81 15.61
C TRP A 164 -31.66 22.19 16.69
N GLY A 165 -32.91 22.37 16.28
CA GLY A 165 -34.05 22.50 17.20
C GLY A 165 -34.27 21.22 18.03
N SER A 166 -35.43 21.09 18.68
CA SER A 166 -35.80 19.84 19.35
C SER A 166 -35.65 18.66 18.39
N PRO A 167 -34.98 17.55 18.77
CA PRO A 167 -34.76 16.39 17.90
C PRO A 167 -36.07 15.88 17.27
N ARG A 168 -37.19 16.00 17.99
CA ARG A 168 -38.53 15.62 17.48
C ARG A 168 -39.02 16.54 16.37
N SER A 169 -38.73 17.84 16.45
CA SER A 169 -39.07 18.83 15.41
C SER A 169 -38.26 18.62 14.13
N LEU A 170 -37.01 18.18 14.28
CA LEU A 170 -36.10 17.96 13.16
C LEU A 170 -36.47 16.68 12.40
N ILE A 171 -36.83 15.60 13.13
CA ILE A 171 -37.37 14.37 12.52
C ILE A 171 -38.68 14.65 11.79
N ALA A 172 -39.61 15.39 12.41
CA ALA A 172 -40.88 15.74 11.80
C ALA A 172 -40.70 16.50 10.47
N SER A 173 -39.76 17.45 10.41
CA SER A 173 -39.47 18.23 9.19
C SER A 173 -38.79 17.44 8.06
N LEU A 174 -38.20 16.28 8.34
CA LEU A 174 -37.52 15.43 7.35
C LEU A 174 -38.41 14.27 6.86
N SER A 175 -39.53 14.02 7.55
CA SER A 175 -40.47 12.95 7.24
C SER A 175 -41.69 13.39 6.41
N ASP A 176 -41.82 14.68 6.11
CA ASP A 176 -42.76 15.26 5.13
C ASP A 176 -42.07 15.46 3.76
#